data_AF-A0A8J3YDW4-F1
#
_entry.id   AF-A0A8J3YDW4-F1
#
_cell.length_a   1.000
_cell.length_b   1.000
_cell.length_c   1.000
_cell.angle_alpha   90.00
_cell.angle_beta   90.00
_cell.angle_gamma   90.00
#
_symmetry.space_group_name_H-M   'P 1'
#
loop_
_entity.id
_entity.type
_entity.pdbx_description
1 polymer ?
#
loop_
_entity_poly.entity_id
_entity_poly.type
_entity_poly.pdbx_seq_one_letter_code
_entity_poly.pdbx_strand_id
1 'polypeptide(L)'
;MRFTPRRPGSVWSPADVATVRRLTAAGLMTPAGLAAFARRRPEPAAVRSAEQEPPSLTPSQLALLEGDAEAWAWFSAQPPSYRRAAARWVNSARRDTIRESRLARLIESAAAGTTIPPLTRRS
;
A
#
# COMPACT_ATOMS: atom_id res chain seq x y z
N MET A 1 -24.63 14.49 -7.71
CA MET A 1 -23.19 14.41 -7.36
C MET A 1 -22.93 15.37 -6.21
N ARG A 2 -22.33 14.93 -5.10
CA ARG A 2 -22.08 15.76 -3.91
C ARG A 2 -20.64 16.27 -3.96
N PHE A 3 -20.47 17.55 -4.29
CA PHE A 3 -19.17 18.23 -4.25
C PHE A 3 -18.93 18.76 -2.84
N THR A 4 -18.25 17.96 -2.02
CA THR A 4 -17.80 18.44 -0.71
C THR A 4 -16.47 19.16 -0.91
N PRO A 5 -16.31 20.42 -0.44
CA PRO A 5 -15.04 21.13 -0.56
C PRO A 5 -13.94 20.32 0.15
N ARG A 6 -12.82 20.08 -0.55
CA ARG A 6 -11.69 19.34 0.02
C ARG A 6 -11.05 20.16 1.14
N ARG A 7 -10.58 19.47 2.18
CA ARG A 7 -9.84 20.10 3.27
C ARG A 7 -8.59 20.80 2.74
N PRO A 8 -8.29 22.04 3.18
CA PRO A 8 -7.03 22.71 2.86
C PRO A 8 -5.83 21.82 3.20
N GLY A 9 -4.87 21.68 2.26
CA GLY A 9 -3.67 20.87 2.45
C GLY A 9 -3.84 19.35 2.25
N SER A 10 -4.98 18.89 1.71
CA SER A 10 -5.15 17.49 1.30
C SER A 10 -4.24 17.10 0.13
N VAL A 11 -3.88 15.81 0.07
CA VAL A 11 -3.16 15.20 -1.06
C VAL A 11 -4.13 15.04 -2.24
N TRP A 12 -3.70 15.42 -3.43
CA TRP A 12 -4.51 15.33 -4.66
C TRP A 12 -4.18 14.05 -5.41
N SER A 13 -5.20 13.30 -5.85
CA SER A 13 -4.95 12.10 -6.66
C SER A 13 -4.49 12.47 -8.08
N PRO A 14 -3.82 11.56 -8.81
CA PRO A 14 -3.46 11.78 -10.21
C PRO A 14 -4.65 12.14 -11.11
N ALA A 15 -5.82 11.56 -10.83
CA ALA A 15 -7.05 11.86 -11.56
C ALA A 15 -7.58 13.29 -11.29
N ASP A 16 -7.48 13.80 -10.06
CA ASP A 16 -7.86 15.18 -9.74
C ASP A 16 -6.91 16.18 -10.44
N VAL A 17 -5.60 15.88 -10.47
CA VAL A 17 -4.60 16.70 -11.17
C VAL A 17 -4.85 16.70 -12.68
N ALA A 18 -5.14 15.54 -13.27
CA ALA A 18 -5.50 15.42 -14.68
C ALA A 18 -6.79 16.20 -15.01
N THR A 19 -7.79 16.14 -14.12
CA THR A 19 -9.04 16.88 -14.26
C THR A 19 -8.81 18.38 -14.24
N VAL A 20 -7.99 18.89 -13.31
CA VAL A 20 -7.61 20.32 -13.28
C VAL A 20 -6.91 20.73 -14.56
N ARG A 21 -5.93 19.96 -15.04
CA ARG A 21 -5.25 20.24 -16.30
C ARG A 21 -6.23 20.33 -17.48
N ARG A 22 -7.17 19.39 -17.56
CA ARG A 22 -8.21 19.38 -18.60
C ARG A 22 -9.11 20.59 -18.53
N LEU A 23 -9.58 20.96 -17.33
CA LEU A 23 -10.45 22.13 -17.13
C LEU A 23 -9.73 23.44 -17.42
N THR A 24 -8.45 23.56 -17.06
CA THR A 24 -7.62 24.72 -17.38
C THR A 24 -7.41 24.84 -18.89
N ALA A 25 -7.08 23.74 -19.58
CA ALA A 25 -6.91 23.73 -21.03
C ALA A 25 -8.22 24.07 -21.78
N ALA A 26 -9.37 23.67 -21.24
CA ALA A 26 -10.68 23.97 -21.80
C ALA A 26 -11.24 25.36 -21.42
N GLY A 27 -10.53 26.15 -20.60
CA GLY A 27 -11.02 27.45 -20.11
C GLY A 27 -12.21 27.35 -19.14
N LEU A 28 -12.55 26.14 -18.68
CA LEU A 28 -13.68 25.88 -17.78
C LEU A 28 -13.28 25.95 -16.29
N MET A 29 -12.03 26.32 -16.01
CA MET A 29 -11.50 26.39 -14.66
C MET A 29 -11.88 27.70 -13.98
N THR A 30 -12.30 27.63 -12.72
CA THR A 30 -12.64 28.82 -11.94
C THR A 30 -11.47 29.31 -11.07
N PRO A 31 -11.43 30.60 -10.71
CA PRO A 31 -10.41 31.14 -9.80
C PRO A 31 -10.35 30.40 -8.45
N ALA A 32 -11.51 29.98 -7.93
CA ALA A 32 -11.60 29.19 -6.70
C ALA A 32 -10.93 27.81 -6.84
N GLY A 33 -11.09 27.15 -7.98
CA GLY A 33 -10.43 25.88 -8.27
C GLY A 33 -8.91 26.02 -8.38
N LEU A 34 -8.43 27.10 -9.00
CA LEU A 34 -6.99 27.38 -9.13
C LEU A 34 -6.36 27.69 -7.77
N ALA A 35 -7.05 28.46 -6.91
CA ALA A 35 -6.61 28.72 -5.55
C ALA A 35 -6.52 27.42 -4.72
N ALA A 36 -7.47 26.50 -4.88
CA ALA A 36 -7.42 25.19 -4.23
C ALA A 36 -6.25 24.33 -4.74
N PHE A 37 -5.99 24.37 -6.06
CA PHE A 37 -4.86 23.66 -6.67
C PHE A 37 -3.51 24.24 -6.25
N ALA A 38 -3.40 25.56 -6.06
CA ALA A 38 -2.19 26.22 -5.58
C ALA A 38 -1.88 25.91 -4.11
N ARG A 39 -2.91 25.74 -3.27
CA ARG A 39 -2.79 25.38 -1.85
C ARG A 39 -2.59 23.88 -1.60
N ARG A 40 -2.46 23.07 -2.65
CA ARG A 40 -2.23 21.62 -2.51
C ARG A 40 -0.89 21.36 -1.85
N ARG A 41 -0.81 20.33 -1.00
CA ARG A 41 0.48 19.77 -0.65
C ARG A 41 0.99 18.99 -1.87
N PRO A 42 2.26 19.17 -2.31
CA PRO A 42 2.84 18.26 -3.29
C PRO A 42 2.70 16.84 -2.74
N GLU A 43 2.34 15.89 -3.60
CA GLU A 43 2.30 14.49 -3.20
C GLU A 43 3.63 14.13 -2.52
N PRO A 44 3.63 13.43 -1.37
CA PRO A 44 4.79 12.61 -1.07
C PRO A 44 4.98 11.72 -2.29
N ALA A 45 6.18 11.68 -2.87
CA ALA A 45 6.53 10.90 -4.07
C ALA A 45 6.16 9.40 -4.01
N ALA A 46 5.61 8.94 -2.88
CA ALA A 46 5.12 7.59 -2.62
C ALA A 46 3.72 7.28 -3.16
N VAL A 47 2.94 8.23 -3.70
CA VAL A 47 1.65 7.92 -4.37
C VAL A 47 1.77 7.96 -5.89
N ARG A 48 2.94 7.57 -6.40
CA ARG A 48 3.03 7.09 -7.76
C ARG A 48 2.34 5.72 -7.79
N SER A 49 1.06 5.72 -8.17
CA SER A 49 0.32 4.55 -8.66
C SER A 49 1.01 4.06 -9.94
N ALA A 50 2.23 3.54 -9.79
CA ALA A 50 2.81 2.67 -10.79
C ALA A 50 2.10 1.33 -10.62
N GLU A 51 1.93 0.62 -11.73
CA GLU A 51 1.72 -0.82 -11.80
C GLU A 51 2.89 -1.51 -11.10
N GLN A 52 2.95 -1.36 -9.77
CA GLN A 52 3.96 -1.97 -8.93
C GLN A 52 3.58 -3.43 -8.92
N GLU A 53 4.44 -4.21 -9.59
CA GLU A 53 4.63 -5.63 -9.37
C GLU A 53 4.20 -5.97 -7.93
N PRO A 54 3.30 -6.94 -7.76
CA PRO A 54 2.60 -7.11 -6.50
C PRO A 54 3.63 -7.15 -5.37
N PRO A 55 3.46 -6.34 -4.32
CA PRO A 55 4.41 -6.25 -3.21
C PRO A 55 4.75 -7.65 -2.75
N SER A 56 5.99 -8.02 -3.04
CA SER A 56 6.58 -9.33 -2.76
C SER A 56 7.55 -9.18 -1.60
N LEU A 57 7.83 -10.29 -0.91
CA LEU A 57 8.91 -10.31 0.07
C LEU A 57 10.22 -10.00 -0.67
N THR A 58 11.12 -9.24 -0.03
CA THR A 58 12.48 -9.05 -0.57
C THR A 58 13.22 -10.40 -0.60
N PRO A 59 14.26 -10.56 -1.43
CA PRO A 59 15.03 -11.80 -1.45
C PRO A 59 15.56 -12.21 -0.06
N SER A 60 15.97 -11.25 0.76
CA SER A 60 16.39 -11.48 2.15
C SER A 60 15.26 -11.98 3.06
N GLN A 61 14.05 -11.42 2.94
CA GLN A 61 12.88 -11.86 3.70
C GLN A 61 12.42 -13.26 3.26
N LEU A 62 12.51 -13.53 1.96
CA LEU A 62 12.17 -14.83 1.39
C LEU A 62 13.14 -15.91 1.89
N ALA A 63 14.45 -15.64 1.87
CA ALA A 63 15.45 -16.58 2.39
C ALA A 63 15.23 -16.92 3.88
N LEU A 64 14.80 -15.95 4.69
CA LEU A 64 14.45 -16.19 6.09
C LEU A 64 13.20 -17.06 6.25
N LEU A 65 12.21 -16.89 5.37
CA LEU A 65 11.01 -17.73 5.36
C LEU A 65 11.29 -19.14 4.83
N GLU A 66 12.12 -19.27 3.79
CA GLU A 66 12.57 -20.55 3.24
C GLU A 66 13.46 -21.34 4.21
N GLY A 67 14.13 -20.65 5.14
CA GLY A 67 14.90 -21.28 6.21
C GLY A 67 14.06 -22.10 7.19
N ASP A 68 12.75 -21.86 7.25
CA ASP A 68 11.79 -22.66 8.01
C ASP A 68 10.94 -23.49 7.04
N ALA A 69 11.23 -24.79 6.96
CA ALA A 69 10.63 -25.68 5.98
C ALA A 69 9.10 -25.81 6.16
N GLU A 70 8.60 -25.79 7.39
CA GLU A 70 7.17 -25.90 7.69
C GLU A 70 6.45 -24.60 7.31
N ALA A 71 7.02 -23.46 7.71
CA ALA A 71 6.50 -22.14 7.35
C ALA A 71 6.48 -21.94 5.83
N TRP A 72 7.56 -22.34 5.14
CA TRP A 72 7.65 -22.24 3.68
C TRP A 72 6.61 -23.11 2.98
N ALA A 73 6.49 -24.38 3.38
CA ALA A 73 5.52 -25.30 2.79
C ALA A 73 4.09 -24.77 2.94
N TRP A 74 3.72 -24.31 4.13
CA TRP A 74 2.39 -23.75 4.36
C TRP A 74 2.16 -22.44 3.61
N PHE A 75 3.13 -21.50 3.66
CA PHE A 75 3.01 -20.19 3.05
C PHE A 75 2.94 -20.27 1.52
N SER A 76 3.77 -21.12 0.90
CA SER A 76 3.80 -21.33 -0.55
C SER A 76 2.50 -21.95 -1.07
N ALA A 77 1.84 -22.80 -0.27
CA ALA A 77 0.53 -23.36 -0.56
C ALA A 77 -0.63 -22.34 -0.48
N GLN A 78 -0.42 -21.18 0.14
CA GLN A 78 -1.48 -20.18 0.30
C GLN A 78 -1.85 -19.48 -1.02
N PRO A 79 -3.12 -19.03 -1.16
CA PRO A 79 -3.56 -18.28 -2.32
C PRO A 79 -2.68 -17.06 -2.61
N PRO A 80 -2.43 -16.71 -3.88
CA PRO A 80 -1.64 -15.53 -4.24
C PRO A 80 -2.18 -14.22 -3.62
N SER A 81 -3.47 -14.14 -3.30
CA SER A 81 -4.05 -12.99 -2.60
C SER A 81 -3.50 -12.85 -1.17
N TYR A 82 -3.43 -13.94 -0.40
CA TYR A 82 -2.89 -13.95 0.95
C TYR A 82 -1.40 -13.65 0.96
N ARG A 83 -0.61 -14.32 0.12
CA ARG A 83 0.85 -14.08 0.02
C ARG A 83 1.17 -12.61 -0.25
N ARG A 84 0.44 -11.98 -1.18
CA ARG A 84 0.55 -10.54 -1.48
C ARG A 84 0.10 -9.64 -0.33
N ALA A 85 -0.90 -10.04 0.44
CA ALA A 85 -1.36 -9.28 1.60
C ALA A 85 -0.36 -9.35 2.75
N ALA A 86 0.22 -10.53 3.01
CA ALA A 86 1.26 -10.74 4.00
C ALA A 86 2.53 -9.94 3.69
N ALA A 87 3.01 -9.99 2.44
CA ALA A 87 4.16 -9.21 1.99
C ALA A 87 3.92 -7.69 2.13
N ARG A 88 2.73 -7.19 1.77
CA ARG A 88 2.34 -5.79 2.04
C ARG A 88 2.38 -5.45 3.51
N TRP A 89 1.83 -6.31 4.34
CA TRP A 89 1.77 -6.08 5.77
C TRP A 89 3.18 -5.98 6.37
N VAL A 90 4.10 -6.87 6.01
CA VAL A 90 5.51 -6.80 6.41
C VAL A 90 6.12 -5.48 5.92
N ASN A 91 6.06 -5.20 4.61
CA ASN A 91 6.75 -4.06 4.00
C ASN A 91 6.13 -2.69 4.33
N SER A 92 4.88 -2.64 4.78
CA SER A 92 4.23 -1.39 5.22
C SER A 92 4.85 -0.80 6.50
N ALA A 93 5.68 -1.57 7.23
CA ALA A 93 6.41 -1.06 8.37
C ALA A 93 7.49 -0.05 7.94
N ARG A 94 7.44 1.17 8.52
CA ARG A 94 8.40 2.24 8.22
C ARG A 94 9.79 2.02 8.85
N ARG A 95 9.86 1.29 9.95
CA ARG A 95 11.10 1.00 10.69
C ARG A 95 11.52 -0.45 10.41
N ASP A 96 12.81 -0.67 10.22
CA ASP A 96 13.36 -1.98 9.88
C ASP A 96 13.13 -3.01 10.98
N THR A 97 13.32 -2.62 12.25
CA THR A 97 13.03 -3.47 13.42
C THR A 97 11.58 -3.96 13.47
N ILE A 98 10.62 -3.11 13.06
CA ILE A 98 9.21 -3.50 12.98
C ILE A 98 8.97 -4.42 11.78
N ARG A 99 9.68 -4.22 10.67
CA ARG A 99 9.61 -5.09 9.50
C ARG A 99 10.10 -6.49 9.83
N GLU A 100 11.23 -6.60 10.53
CA GLU A 100 11.78 -7.86 11.03
C GLU A 100 10.83 -8.56 11.99
N SER A 101 10.27 -7.82 12.97
CA SER A 101 9.29 -8.38 13.91
C SER A 101 8.03 -8.90 13.21
N ARG A 102 7.55 -8.21 12.17
CA ARG A 102 6.43 -8.67 11.35
C ARG A 102 6.78 -9.90 10.51
N LEU A 103 7.99 -9.95 9.95
CA LEU A 103 8.46 -11.12 9.23
C LEU A 103 8.53 -12.34 10.16
N ALA A 104 9.11 -12.19 11.35
CA ALA A 104 9.17 -13.25 12.34
C ALA A 104 7.77 -13.77 12.71
N ARG A 105 6.80 -12.86 12.91
CA ARG A 105 5.39 -13.23 13.14
C ARG A 105 4.78 -13.99 11.97
N LEU A 106 5.13 -13.61 10.74
CA LEU A 106 4.66 -14.30 9.53
C LEU A 106 5.20 -15.73 9.49
N ILE A 107 6.49 -15.92 9.77
CA ILE A 107 7.14 -17.24 9.85
C ILE A 107 6.47 -18.08 10.95
N GLU A 108 6.33 -17.54 12.15
CA GLU A 108 5.69 -18.22 13.30
C GLU A 108 4.24 -18.65 12.98
N SER A 109 3.44 -17.75 12.41
CA SER A 109 2.05 -18.07 12.06
C SER A 109 1.99 -19.14 10.97
N ALA A 110 2.88 -19.06 9.97
CA ALA A 110 2.96 -20.01 8.89
C ALA A 110 3.42 -21.40 9.35
N ALA A 111 4.42 -21.48 10.22
CA ALA A 111 4.85 -22.74 10.86
C ALA A 111 3.71 -23.36 11.67
N ALA A 112 2.92 -22.53 12.37
CA ALA A 112 1.72 -22.97 13.07
C ALA A 112 0.53 -23.31 12.14
N GLY A 113 0.68 -23.14 10.82
CA GLY A 113 -0.38 -23.42 9.85
C GLY A 113 -1.55 -22.43 9.87
N THR A 114 -1.33 -21.22 10.38
CA THR A 114 -2.36 -20.19 10.57
C THR A 114 -2.06 -18.90 9.80
N THR A 115 -3.11 -18.16 9.46
CA THR A 115 -2.95 -16.82 8.87
C THR A 115 -2.46 -15.83 9.92
N ILE A 116 -1.65 -14.85 9.50
CA ILE A 116 -1.20 -13.80 10.42
C ILE A 116 -2.40 -13.06 11.04
N PRO A 117 -2.38 -12.72 12.34
CA PRO A 117 -3.55 -12.18 13.06
C PRO A 117 -4.24 -10.98 12.40
N PRO A 118 -3.54 -10.03 11.75
CA PRO A 118 -4.18 -8.92 11.03
C PRO A 118 -4.93 -9.32 9.76
N LEU A 119 -4.63 -10.49 9.19
CA LEU A 119 -5.27 -11.03 7.99
C LEU A 119 -6.23 -12.18 8.30
N THR A 120 -6.25 -12.65 9.55
CA THR A 120 -7.25 -13.62 10.01
C THR A 120 -8.62 -12.95 10.01
N ARG A 121 -9.56 -13.53 9.28
CA ARG A 121 -10.96 -13.06 9.27
C ARG A 121 -11.52 -13.30 10.67
N ARG A 122 -11.84 -12.23 11.41
CA ARG A 122 -12.56 -12.37 12.68
C ARG A 122 -13.97 -12.87 12.37
N SER A 123 -14.27 -14.08 12.81
CA SER A 123 -15.62 -14.66 12.87
C SER A 123 -16.42 -14.04 13.99
#